data_AF-A0A5C1WLF8-F1
#
_entry.id   AF-A0A5C1WLF8-F1
#
_cell.length_a   1.000
_cell.length_b   1.000
_cell.length_c   1.000
_cell.angle_alpha   90.00
_cell.angle_beta   90.00
_cell.angle_gamma   90.00
#
_symmetry.space_group_name_H-M   'P 1'
#
loop_
_entity.id
_entity.type
_entity.pdbx_description
1 polymer ?
#
loop_
_entity_poly.entity_id
_entity_poly.type
_entity_poly.pdbx_seq_one_letter_code
_entity_poly.pdbx_strand_id
1 'polypeptide(L)'
;MTDVTSGQRSGHPLDRPSSLGSLPNIAIALILLGGLGYVCYALAADLTGAVAVPWILLGLALLIALGFEFVNGFHDTANAVATVIYTHSLPAEFAVIWSGFFNFLGVLTASGAVAFGIISLLPVELIMQVGSSAGLAMVFALLIAAIVWNLGTWYFGLPASSSHTMVGSIIGVGLANQFLAPAGSATSGVDWSQAKNIGLSLLISPLFGFFLAGALLLLMKAVVRNKALYVEPKGNNPPPLWIRGLLILTCTLVSFFHGSNDGQKGMGLIMLILIGVVPTAFALNRTPDINYLETYKAASSAAGSVLSNYIKPGVTVAPADAKAKVAEAVRTRNWSDETTPALKIFIEQTTSQLSPYGSAAAVPAGLVSNTRNDMYLIGEALKLIDSKKLLPVSDADLKTIKTYHVATDNTTKFIPTWVKVAIALALGLGTMVGWKRIVVTVGEKIGKTHLTYGQGASAEIVAAATIGAADYLGLPVSTTHVLSSGVAGTMAANGTGLQMSTVRNLLMAWVLTLPASMALSFVLFVVLRQVL
;
A
#
# COMPACT_ATOMS: atom_id res chain seq x y z
N MET A 1 23.00 29.35 -7.93
CA MET A 1 22.84 30.29 -9.05
C MET A 1 24.00 30.06 -10.01
N THR A 2 23.77 29.23 -11.03
CA THR A 2 24.47 29.15 -12.33
C THR A 2 23.57 28.27 -13.19
N ASP A 3 22.98 28.90 -14.20
CA ASP A 3 22.07 28.33 -15.18
C ASP A 3 22.57 27.03 -15.79
N VAL A 4 21.72 26.00 -15.74
CA VAL A 4 21.80 24.84 -16.63
C VAL A 4 20.52 24.83 -17.47
N THR A 5 20.28 25.92 -18.21
CA THR A 5 19.22 26.01 -19.22
C THR A 5 19.70 26.82 -20.41
N SER A 6 20.47 26.20 -21.30
CA SER A 6 20.47 26.56 -22.74
C SER A 6 21.34 25.57 -23.52
N GLY A 7 20.80 24.38 -23.70
CA GLY A 7 21.25 23.42 -24.69
C GLY A 7 20.03 22.66 -25.20
N GLN A 8 19.11 23.36 -25.87
CA GLN A 8 17.99 22.70 -26.57
C GLN A 8 18.59 21.73 -27.58
N ARG A 9 18.62 20.44 -27.24
CA ARG A 9 18.87 19.37 -28.20
C ARG A 9 17.61 19.25 -29.03
N SER A 10 17.58 19.94 -30.17
CA SER A 10 16.50 19.83 -31.15
C SER A 10 16.20 18.35 -31.43
N GLY A 11 15.02 17.87 -31.01
CA GLY A 11 14.56 16.50 -31.25
C GLY A 11 14.39 15.59 -30.03
N HIS A 12 14.64 16.05 -28.80
CA HIS A 12 14.44 15.23 -27.60
C HIS A 12 12.95 14.87 -27.39
N PRO A 13 12.59 13.61 -27.01
CA PRO A 13 11.20 13.20 -26.80
C PRO A 13 10.44 14.05 -25.76
N LEU A 14 11.17 14.63 -24.81
CA LEU A 14 10.64 15.44 -23.70
C LEU A 14 10.48 16.93 -24.02
N ASP A 15 11.05 17.39 -25.13
CA ASP A 15 11.11 18.82 -25.51
C ASP A 15 10.05 19.19 -26.55
N ARG A 16 9.15 18.26 -26.91
CA ARG A 16 8.05 18.53 -27.85
C ARG A 16 7.05 19.51 -27.21
N PRO A 17 6.68 20.61 -27.88
CA PRO A 17 5.71 21.56 -27.35
C PRO A 17 4.35 20.88 -27.15
N SER A 18 3.62 21.29 -26.10
CA SER A 18 2.33 20.71 -25.73
C SER A 18 1.35 20.81 -26.90
N SER A 19 0.94 19.67 -27.46
CA SER A 19 -0.02 19.65 -28.57
C SER A 19 -1.47 19.85 -28.12
N LEU A 20 -1.72 19.95 -26.81
CA LEU A 20 -3.05 19.88 -26.20
C LEU A 20 -3.61 21.24 -25.71
N GLY A 21 -2.84 22.34 -25.78
CA GLY A 21 -3.29 23.66 -25.29
C GLY A 21 -3.65 23.67 -23.79
N SER A 22 -4.52 24.60 -23.34
CA SER A 22 -4.94 24.72 -21.94
C SER A 22 -6.12 23.82 -21.53
N LEU A 23 -6.78 23.17 -22.50
CA LEU A 23 -8.00 22.38 -22.29
C LEU A 23 -7.83 21.23 -21.27
N PRO A 24 -6.73 20.44 -21.28
CA PRO A 24 -6.51 19.38 -20.29
C PRO A 24 -6.38 19.93 -18.88
N ASN A 25 -5.76 21.10 -18.72
CA ASN A 25 -5.56 21.72 -17.40
C ASN A 25 -6.90 22.15 -16.79
N ILE A 26 -7.83 22.65 -17.62
CA ILE A 26 -9.18 23.02 -17.18
C ILE A 26 -9.97 21.77 -16.79
N ALA A 27 -9.94 20.71 -17.61
CA ALA A 27 -10.61 19.45 -17.29
C ALA A 27 -10.08 18.82 -16.00
N ILE A 28 -8.76 18.79 -15.82
CA ILE A 28 -8.10 18.34 -14.59
C ILE A 28 -8.55 19.18 -13.39
N ALA A 29 -8.60 20.50 -13.52
CA ALA A 29 -9.06 21.39 -12.46
C ALA A 29 -10.53 21.16 -12.08
N LEU A 30 -11.41 20.91 -13.06
CA LEU A 30 -12.82 20.60 -12.80
C LEU A 30 -13.01 19.25 -12.11
N ILE A 31 -12.28 18.21 -12.55
CA ILE A 31 -12.29 16.88 -11.90
C ILE A 31 -11.79 17.00 -10.46
N LEU A 32 -10.74 17.80 -10.24
CA LEU A 32 -10.20 18.11 -8.92
C LEU A 32 -11.23 18.76 -8.01
N LEU A 33 -11.86 19.85 -8.46
CA LEU A 33 -12.85 20.58 -7.67
C LEU A 33 -14.08 19.72 -7.38
N GLY A 34 -14.57 18.97 -8.37
CA GLY A 34 -15.68 18.04 -8.18
C GLY A 34 -15.33 16.89 -7.24
N GLY A 35 -14.14 16.32 -7.37
CA GLY A 35 -13.63 15.26 -6.53
C GLY A 35 -13.42 15.69 -5.08
N LEU A 36 -12.80 16.85 -4.85
CA LEU A 36 -12.66 17.45 -3.52
C LEU A 36 -14.02 17.80 -2.93
N GLY A 37 -14.94 18.34 -3.73
CA GLY A 37 -16.33 18.59 -3.31
C GLY A 37 -17.04 17.32 -2.84
N TYR A 38 -16.92 16.23 -3.60
CA TYR A 38 -17.46 14.92 -3.21
C TYR A 38 -16.83 14.39 -1.93
N VAL A 39 -15.50 14.47 -1.79
CA VAL A 39 -14.79 14.05 -0.58
C VAL A 39 -15.25 14.85 0.64
N CYS A 40 -15.34 16.17 0.53
CA CYS A 40 -15.83 17.03 1.62
C CYS A 40 -17.28 16.70 1.98
N TYR A 41 -18.15 16.52 0.99
CA TYR A 41 -19.55 16.16 1.19
C TYR A 41 -19.68 14.78 1.89
N ALA A 42 -19.00 13.76 1.38
CA ALA A 42 -19.07 12.40 1.92
C ALA A 42 -18.47 12.31 3.32
N LEU A 43 -17.33 12.98 3.56
CA LEU A 43 -16.72 13.07 4.88
C LEU A 43 -17.64 13.79 5.87
N ALA A 44 -18.27 14.90 5.46
CA ALA A 44 -19.23 15.59 6.31
C ALA A 44 -20.44 14.71 6.63
N ALA A 45 -20.95 13.94 5.66
CA ALA A 45 -22.05 13.00 5.85
C ALA A 45 -21.69 11.89 6.85
N ASP A 46 -20.52 11.24 6.71
CA ASP A 46 -20.03 10.19 7.62
C ASP A 46 -19.82 10.72 9.06
N LEU A 47 -19.51 12.01 9.20
CA LEU A 47 -19.23 12.65 10.49
C LEU A 47 -20.47 13.23 11.18
N THR A 48 -21.65 13.23 10.55
CA THR A 48 -22.89 13.77 11.15
C THR A 48 -23.25 13.13 12.50
N GLY A 49 -22.91 11.86 12.70
CA GLY A 49 -23.14 11.11 13.96
C GLY A 49 -21.90 11.02 14.87
N ALA A 50 -20.82 11.74 14.59
CA ALA A 50 -19.62 11.73 15.40
C ALA A 50 -19.78 12.62 16.65
N VAL A 51 -19.38 12.11 17.81
CA VAL A 51 -19.55 12.81 19.10
C VAL A 51 -18.63 14.03 19.20
N ALA A 52 -17.38 13.90 18.74
CA ALA A 52 -16.40 14.97 18.68
C ALA A 52 -15.46 14.73 17.50
N VAL A 53 -15.21 15.77 16.71
CA VAL A 53 -14.29 15.72 15.57
C VAL A 53 -13.20 16.78 15.76
N PRO A 54 -11.93 16.39 15.93
CA PRO A 54 -10.83 17.35 15.99
C PRO A 54 -10.48 17.80 14.56
N TRP A 55 -11.30 18.70 14.00
CA TRP A 55 -11.25 19.09 12.59
C TRP A 55 -9.87 19.53 12.08
N ILE A 56 -9.13 20.31 12.88
CA ILE A 56 -7.79 20.78 12.50
C ILE A 56 -6.82 19.60 12.35
N LEU A 57 -6.84 18.70 13.34
CA LEU A 57 -5.99 17.51 13.36
C LEU A 57 -6.35 16.55 12.23
N LEU A 58 -7.65 16.29 12.03
CA LEU A 58 -8.15 15.44 10.96
C LEU A 58 -7.77 16.00 9.59
N GLY A 59 -8.00 17.30 9.37
CA GLY A 59 -7.66 17.98 8.13
C GLY A 59 -6.15 17.93 7.85
N LEU A 60 -5.31 18.16 8.86
CA LEU A 60 -3.86 18.07 8.74
C LEU A 60 -3.39 16.65 8.42
N ALA A 61 -3.92 15.64 9.13
CA ALA A 61 -3.56 14.24 8.91
C ALA A 61 -3.97 13.76 7.51
N LEU A 62 -5.18 14.09 7.06
CA LEU A 62 -5.65 13.78 5.71
C LEU A 62 -4.82 14.51 4.64
N LEU A 63 -4.48 15.78 4.85
CA LEU A 63 -3.63 16.54 3.93
C LEU A 63 -2.25 15.89 3.78
N ILE A 64 -1.62 15.48 4.89
CA ILE A 64 -0.33 14.80 4.87
C ILE A 64 -0.44 13.44 4.15
N ALA A 65 -1.47 12.64 4.45
CA ALA A 65 -1.65 11.34 3.80
C ALA A 65 -1.91 11.46 2.29
N LEU A 66 -2.76 12.40 1.87
CA LEU A 66 -2.99 12.68 0.45
C LEU A 66 -1.75 13.27 -0.22
N GLY A 67 -0.99 14.11 0.50
CA GLY A 67 0.30 14.63 0.05
C GLY A 67 1.33 13.52 -0.17
N PHE A 68 1.38 12.53 0.72
CA PHE A 68 2.21 11.33 0.55
C PHE A 68 1.83 10.55 -0.72
N GLU A 69 0.54 10.30 -0.96
CA GLU A 69 0.11 9.60 -2.18
C GLU A 69 0.35 10.41 -3.45
N PHE A 70 0.18 11.72 -3.39
CA PHE A 70 0.57 12.61 -4.48
C PHE A 70 2.07 12.51 -4.76
N VAL A 71 2.89 12.45 -3.70
CA VAL A 71 4.35 12.27 -3.81
C VAL A 71 4.71 10.93 -4.43
N ASN A 72 4.05 9.85 -4.03
CA ASN A 72 4.24 8.54 -4.62
C ASN A 72 3.90 8.55 -6.11
N GLY A 73 2.78 9.18 -6.48
CA GLY A 73 2.34 9.30 -7.87
C GLY A 73 3.42 9.88 -8.77
N PHE A 74 4.01 11.02 -8.42
CA PHE A 74 5.04 11.62 -9.29
C PHE A 74 6.38 10.86 -9.27
N HIS A 75 6.69 10.17 -8.17
CA HIS A 75 7.92 9.38 -8.06
C HIS A 75 7.88 8.19 -9.01
N ASP A 76 6.72 7.54 -9.05
CA ASP A 76 6.52 6.29 -9.76
C ASP A 76 5.92 6.45 -11.17
N THR A 77 5.63 7.68 -11.64
CA THR A 77 5.20 7.96 -13.02
C THR A 77 6.11 7.27 -14.05
N ALA A 78 7.42 7.34 -13.81
CA ALA A 78 8.41 6.80 -14.72
C ALA A 78 8.29 5.30 -14.94
N ASN A 79 7.67 4.58 -14.02
CA ASN A 79 7.61 3.14 -14.07
C ASN A 79 6.71 2.62 -15.20
N ALA A 80 5.75 3.42 -15.66
CA ALA A 80 4.88 3.03 -16.76
C ALA A 80 5.20 3.79 -18.06
N VAL A 81 5.56 5.08 -17.97
CA VAL A 81 5.59 5.93 -19.17
C VAL A 81 6.92 5.92 -19.91
N ALA A 82 8.03 5.54 -19.26
CA ALA A 82 9.35 5.64 -19.87
C ALA A 82 9.42 4.85 -21.19
N THR A 83 8.90 3.63 -21.20
CA THR A 83 8.87 2.76 -22.40
C THR A 83 8.17 3.43 -23.57
N VAL A 84 6.93 3.92 -23.41
CA VAL A 84 6.11 4.49 -24.49
C VAL A 84 6.62 5.85 -24.96
N ILE A 85 7.28 6.60 -24.08
CA ILE A 85 7.90 7.90 -24.40
C ILE A 85 9.16 7.68 -25.24
N TYR A 86 10.11 6.88 -24.75
CA TYR A 86 11.39 6.68 -25.44
C TYR A 86 11.23 5.83 -26.71
N THR A 87 10.24 4.93 -26.75
CA THR A 87 9.89 4.23 -27.99
C THR A 87 9.09 5.08 -28.98
N HIS A 88 8.80 6.35 -28.67
CA HIS A 88 7.98 7.23 -29.50
C HIS A 88 6.56 6.70 -29.78
N SER A 89 6.06 5.80 -28.94
CA SER A 89 4.70 5.25 -29.03
C SER A 89 3.64 6.28 -28.64
N LEU A 90 3.93 7.12 -27.63
CA LEU A 90 3.07 8.21 -27.20
C LEU A 90 3.89 9.49 -26.95
N PRO A 91 3.34 10.68 -27.23
CA PRO A 91 3.90 11.94 -26.74
C PRO A 91 3.98 11.94 -25.22
N ALA A 92 5.02 12.57 -24.66
CA ALA A 92 5.30 12.50 -23.23
C ALA A 92 4.15 12.99 -22.34
N GLU A 93 3.55 14.14 -22.66
CA GLU A 93 2.42 14.67 -21.90
C GLU A 93 1.20 13.75 -21.95
N PHE A 94 0.90 13.19 -23.12
CA PHE A 94 -0.22 12.27 -23.27
C PHE A 94 0.03 10.96 -22.54
N ALA A 95 1.24 10.40 -22.61
CA ALA A 95 1.61 9.19 -21.88
C ALA A 95 1.43 9.35 -20.37
N VAL A 96 1.79 10.52 -19.84
CA VAL A 96 1.66 10.85 -18.43
C VAL A 96 0.20 11.03 -18.00
N ILE A 97 -0.62 11.73 -18.78
CA ILE A 97 -2.07 11.86 -18.52
C ILE A 97 -2.75 10.49 -18.60
N TRP A 98 -2.40 9.69 -19.61
CA TRP A 98 -2.88 8.33 -19.78
C TRP A 98 -2.54 7.47 -18.57
N SER A 99 -1.28 7.49 -18.12
CA SER A 99 -0.86 6.76 -16.93
C SER A 99 -1.57 7.25 -15.67
N GLY A 100 -1.74 8.55 -15.48
CA GLY A 100 -2.49 9.09 -14.34
C GLY A 100 -3.96 8.64 -14.32
N PHE A 101 -4.61 8.56 -15.49
CA PHE A 101 -5.97 8.03 -15.61
C PHE A 101 -6.07 6.54 -15.26
N PHE A 102 -5.14 5.70 -15.74
CA PHE A 102 -5.16 4.28 -15.41
C PHE A 102 -4.73 3.99 -13.98
N ASN A 103 -3.84 4.80 -13.39
CA ASN A 103 -3.58 4.78 -11.96
C ASN A 103 -4.88 5.05 -11.18
N PHE A 104 -5.60 6.13 -11.52
CA PHE A 104 -6.90 6.45 -10.91
C PHE A 104 -7.88 5.27 -11.00
N LEU A 105 -8.03 4.65 -12.18
CA LEU A 105 -8.91 3.48 -12.34
C LEU A 105 -8.46 2.29 -11.50
N GLY A 106 -7.15 2.01 -11.46
CA GLY A 106 -6.59 0.94 -10.63
C GLY A 106 -6.96 1.09 -9.16
N VAL A 107 -6.82 2.31 -8.62
CA VAL A 107 -7.22 2.64 -7.25
C VAL A 107 -8.72 2.39 -7.02
N LEU A 108 -9.60 2.81 -7.94
CA LEU A 108 -11.04 2.63 -7.78
C LEU A 108 -11.46 1.16 -7.77
N THR A 109 -10.77 0.30 -8.52
CA THR A 109 -11.04 -1.14 -8.58
C THR A 109 -10.37 -1.95 -7.49
N ALA A 110 -9.53 -1.32 -6.66
CA ALA A 110 -8.75 -2.00 -5.64
C ALA A 110 -9.62 -2.66 -4.56
N SER A 111 -9.20 -3.86 -4.12
CA SER A 111 -9.91 -4.66 -3.12
C SER A 111 -9.73 -4.14 -1.69
N GLY A 112 -8.58 -3.53 -1.39
CA GLY A 112 -8.18 -3.12 -0.04
C GLY A 112 -7.29 -4.13 0.69
N ALA A 113 -7.01 -5.30 0.09
CA ALA A 113 -6.18 -6.34 0.71
C ALA A 113 -4.77 -5.85 1.08
N VAL A 114 -4.11 -5.10 0.19
CA VAL A 114 -2.77 -4.53 0.43
C VAL A 114 -2.81 -3.49 1.56
N ALA A 115 -3.90 -2.71 1.67
CA ALA A 115 -4.09 -1.71 2.71
C ALA A 115 -4.04 -2.34 4.12
N PHE A 116 -4.79 -3.43 4.32
CA PHE A 116 -4.82 -4.15 5.59
C PHE A 116 -3.54 -4.95 5.86
N GLY A 117 -2.84 -5.40 4.81
CA GLY A 117 -1.51 -5.98 4.92
C GLY A 117 -0.49 -5.02 5.54
N ILE A 118 -0.54 -3.74 5.14
CA ILE A 118 0.31 -2.67 5.71
C ILE A 118 -0.10 -2.33 7.14
N ILE A 119 -1.40 -2.19 7.41
CA ILE A 119 -1.88 -1.92 8.77
C ILE A 119 -1.41 -3.01 9.74
N SER A 120 -1.41 -4.27 9.31
CA SER A 120 -0.98 -5.41 10.13
C SER A 120 0.51 -5.42 10.48
N LEU A 121 1.34 -4.56 9.87
CA LEU A 121 2.75 -4.39 10.29
C LEU A 121 2.89 -3.54 11.55
N LEU A 122 1.91 -2.68 11.82
CA LEU A 122 1.96 -1.80 12.99
C LEU A 122 1.72 -2.61 14.27
N PRO A 123 2.38 -2.23 15.37
CA PRO A 123 2.08 -2.78 16.70
C PRO A 123 0.59 -2.71 17.01
N VAL A 124 0.03 -3.83 17.49
CA VAL A 124 -1.42 -3.94 17.78
C VAL A 124 -1.83 -2.91 18.82
N GLU A 125 -0.99 -2.60 19.81
CA GLU A 125 -1.30 -1.59 20.83
C GLU A 125 -1.40 -0.19 20.23
N LEU A 126 -0.54 0.15 19.27
CA LEU A 126 -0.61 1.45 18.58
C LEU A 126 -1.88 1.54 17.73
N ILE A 127 -2.30 0.43 17.09
CA ILE A 127 -3.57 0.34 16.33
C ILE A 127 -4.79 0.42 17.25
N MET A 128 -4.69 -0.03 18.50
CA MET A 128 -5.77 0.07 19.49
C MET A 128 -5.82 1.45 20.17
N GLN A 129 -4.69 2.17 20.19
CA GLN A 129 -4.52 3.48 20.82
C GLN A 129 -4.34 4.62 19.80
N VAL A 130 -4.79 4.47 18.56
CA VAL A 130 -4.57 5.49 17.51
C VAL A 130 -5.19 6.85 17.90
N GLY A 131 -6.28 6.86 18.68
CA GLY A 131 -6.90 8.09 19.19
C GLY A 131 -6.20 8.74 20.38
N SER A 132 -5.08 8.19 20.85
CA SER A 132 -4.24 8.81 21.89
C SER A 132 -3.18 9.73 21.27
N SER A 133 -2.51 10.55 22.09
CA SER A 133 -1.37 11.35 21.62
C SER A 133 -0.26 10.48 21.02
N ALA A 134 -0.07 9.25 21.53
CA ALA A 134 0.87 8.29 20.97
C ALA A 134 0.49 7.84 19.55
N GLY A 135 -0.80 7.56 19.34
CA GLY A 135 -1.33 7.18 18.04
C GLY A 135 -1.17 8.27 16.98
N LEU A 136 -1.42 9.53 17.36
CA LEU A 136 -1.24 10.68 16.48
C LEU A 136 0.23 10.95 16.16
N ALA A 137 1.10 10.88 17.17
CA ALA A 137 2.54 11.00 16.98
C ALA A 137 3.06 9.93 15.98
N MET A 138 2.53 8.70 16.05
CA MET A 138 2.86 7.62 15.11
C MET A 138 2.50 8.01 13.68
N VAL A 139 1.25 8.40 13.45
CA VAL A 139 0.72 8.75 12.13
C VAL A 139 1.53 9.89 11.51
N PHE A 140 1.82 10.95 12.26
CA PHE A 140 2.61 12.05 11.71
C PHE A 140 4.06 11.65 11.47
N ALA A 141 4.70 10.95 12.40
CA ALA A 141 6.09 10.52 12.26
C ALA A 141 6.29 9.63 11.02
N LEU A 142 5.41 8.64 10.80
CA LEU A 142 5.55 7.72 9.69
C LEU A 142 5.30 8.41 8.34
N LEU A 143 4.31 9.29 8.24
CA LEU A 143 3.97 9.96 6.97
C LEU A 143 4.99 11.03 6.60
N ILE A 144 5.41 11.84 7.58
CA ILE A 144 6.41 12.91 7.34
C ILE A 144 7.75 12.29 6.96
N ALA A 145 8.20 11.24 7.66
CA ALA A 145 9.41 10.52 7.29
C ALA A 145 9.34 10.01 5.84
N ALA A 146 8.20 9.43 5.46
CA ALA A 146 8.02 8.88 4.14
C ALA A 146 8.02 9.94 3.03
N ILE A 147 7.33 11.07 3.25
CA ILE A 147 7.33 12.21 2.33
C ILE A 147 8.73 12.79 2.18
N VAL A 148 9.43 13.06 3.28
CA VAL A 148 10.76 13.68 3.27
C VAL A 148 11.75 12.83 2.48
N TRP A 149 11.76 11.52 2.70
CA TRP A 149 12.66 10.62 1.98
C TRP A 149 12.31 10.48 0.50
N ASN A 150 11.02 10.34 0.16
CA ASN A 150 10.57 10.25 -1.23
C ASN A 150 10.88 11.55 -2.00
N LEU A 151 10.66 12.72 -1.41
CA LEU A 151 11.05 14.00 -2.00
C LEU A 151 12.57 14.15 -2.17
N GLY A 152 13.34 13.72 -1.17
CA GLY A 152 14.80 13.75 -1.23
C GLY A 152 15.36 12.91 -2.38
N THR A 153 14.91 11.66 -2.51
CA THR A 153 15.33 10.77 -3.60
C THR A 153 14.87 11.28 -4.97
N TRP A 154 13.65 11.82 -5.07
CA TRP A 154 13.16 12.46 -6.29
C TRP A 154 13.99 13.69 -6.69
N TYR A 155 14.39 14.52 -5.72
CA TYR A 155 15.21 15.70 -5.99
C TYR A 155 16.52 15.32 -6.69
N PHE A 156 17.15 14.21 -6.26
CA PHE A 156 18.34 13.64 -6.88
C PHE A 156 18.06 12.78 -8.13
N GLY A 157 16.81 12.62 -8.54
CA GLY A 157 16.42 11.82 -9.70
C GLY A 157 16.70 10.32 -9.53
N LEU A 158 16.69 9.83 -8.28
CA LEU A 158 16.93 8.44 -7.92
C LEU A 158 15.59 7.72 -7.74
N PRO A 159 15.20 6.79 -8.64
CA PRO A 159 14.00 5.97 -8.44
C PRO A 159 14.18 5.11 -7.19
N ALA A 160 13.28 5.32 -6.23
CA ALA A 160 13.29 4.77 -4.89
C ALA A 160 11.88 4.25 -4.60
N SER A 161 11.79 3.26 -3.72
CA SER A 161 10.54 2.56 -3.48
C SER A 161 9.74 3.19 -2.36
N SER A 162 8.57 3.74 -2.68
CA SER A 162 7.58 4.22 -1.71
C SER A 162 7.19 3.14 -0.69
N SER A 163 7.11 1.87 -1.11
CA SER A 163 6.86 0.72 -0.22
C SER A 163 7.96 0.53 0.82
N HIS A 164 9.24 0.61 0.42
CA HIS A 164 10.36 0.48 1.36
C HIS A 164 10.37 1.66 2.33
N THR A 165 10.08 2.86 1.83
CA THR A 165 10.01 4.05 2.66
C THR A 165 8.92 3.91 3.72
N MET A 166 7.72 3.47 3.34
CA MET A 166 6.60 3.25 4.26
C MET A 166 6.88 2.13 5.26
N VAL A 167 7.33 0.96 4.80
CA VAL A 167 7.66 -0.17 5.67
C VAL A 167 8.76 0.20 6.66
N GLY A 168 9.83 0.84 6.19
CA GLY A 168 10.89 1.33 7.07
C GLY A 168 10.37 2.35 8.08
N SER A 169 9.48 3.26 7.66
CA SER A 169 8.86 4.23 8.57
C SER A 169 8.01 3.55 9.65
N ILE A 170 7.23 2.51 9.30
CA ILE A 170 6.44 1.70 10.23
C ILE A 170 7.35 0.97 11.23
N ILE A 171 8.42 0.34 10.76
CA ILE A 171 9.41 -0.33 11.60
C ILE A 171 10.04 0.68 12.57
N GLY A 172 10.42 1.86 12.09
CA GLY A 172 11.03 2.90 12.92
C GLY A 172 10.11 3.39 14.03
N VAL A 173 8.82 3.57 13.76
CA VAL A 173 7.83 3.89 14.82
C VAL A 173 7.66 2.73 15.79
N GLY A 174 7.58 1.48 15.30
CA GLY A 174 7.47 0.31 16.18
C GLY A 174 8.67 0.16 17.12
N LEU A 175 9.88 0.40 16.63
CA LEU A 175 11.11 0.41 17.42
C LEU A 175 11.14 1.58 18.41
N ALA A 176 10.71 2.77 17.99
CA ALA A 176 10.66 3.95 18.86
C ALA A 176 9.62 3.77 19.98
N ASN A 177 8.48 3.14 19.68
CA ASN A 177 7.48 2.80 20.69
C ASN A 177 8.02 1.81 21.72
N GLN A 178 8.76 0.79 21.28
CA GLN A 178 9.44 -0.13 22.19
C GLN A 178 10.52 0.57 23.02
N PHE A 179 11.24 1.52 22.43
CA PHE A 179 12.27 2.32 23.12
C PHE A 179 11.69 3.22 24.22
N LEU A 180 10.50 3.78 24.00
CA LEU A 180 9.80 4.64 24.96
C LEU A 180 8.97 3.86 25.99
N ALA A 181 8.87 2.54 25.88
CA ALA A 181 8.09 1.72 26.76
C ALA A 181 8.66 1.74 28.20
N PRO A 182 7.81 1.89 29.25
CA PRO A 182 8.26 1.81 30.64
C PRO A 182 8.99 0.49 30.92
N ALA A 183 10.05 0.54 31.72
CA ALA A 183 10.83 -0.64 32.09
C ALA A 183 9.93 -1.72 32.72
N GLY A 184 10.00 -2.94 32.19
CA GLY A 184 9.15 -4.07 32.63
C GLY A 184 7.80 -4.18 31.90
N SER A 185 7.41 -3.21 31.07
CA SER A 185 6.27 -3.35 30.16
C SER A 185 6.70 -4.09 28.88
N ALA A 186 6.09 -5.25 28.63
CA ALA A 186 6.33 -5.98 27.39
C ALA A 186 5.40 -5.42 26.30
N THR A 187 5.86 -4.45 25.51
CA THR A 187 5.12 -3.94 24.34
C THR A 187 5.26 -4.88 23.14
N SER A 188 4.24 -5.02 22.29
CA SER A 188 4.47 -5.56 20.96
C SER A 188 5.41 -4.60 20.21
N GLY A 189 6.62 -5.08 19.95
CA GLY A 189 7.54 -4.40 19.04
C GLY A 189 7.07 -4.61 17.60
N VAL A 190 7.97 -4.33 16.66
CA VAL A 190 7.75 -4.67 15.25
C VAL A 190 7.43 -6.16 15.10
N ASP A 191 6.42 -6.50 14.32
CA ASP A 191 6.19 -7.87 13.89
C ASP A 191 7.35 -8.33 12.98
N TRP A 192 8.37 -8.96 13.56
CA TRP A 192 9.52 -9.46 12.81
C TRP A 192 9.18 -10.57 11.81
N SER A 193 8.09 -11.32 12.03
CA SER A 193 7.65 -12.33 11.06
C SER A 193 7.05 -11.67 9.82
N GLN A 194 6.19 -10.66 10.01
CA GLN A 194 5.56 -9.93 8.93
C GLN A 194 6.54 -8.99 8.26
N ALA A 195 7.44 -8.34 9.01
CA ALA A 195 8.53 -7.55 8.48
C ALA A 195 9.48 -8.42 7.64
N LYS A 196 9.74 -9.68 8.05
CA LYS A 196 10.47 -10.64 7.21
C LYS A 196 9.69 -11.00 5.95
N ASN A 197 8.39 -11.29 6.05
CA ASN A 197 7.57 -11.63 4.88
C ASN A 197 7.53 -10.49 3.84
N ILE A 198 7.32 -9.25 4.32
CA ILE A 198 7.29 -8.07 3.47
C ILE A 198 8.69 -7.72 2.98
N GLY A 199 9.71 -7.79 3.83
CA GLY A 199 11.12 -7.61 3.45
C GLY A 199 11.58 -8.61 2.39
N LEU A 200 11.13 -9.88 2.48
CA LEU A 200 11.39 -10.88 1.45
C LEU A 200 10.69 -10.54 0.14
N SER A 201 9.40 -10.17 0.16
CA SER A 201 8.68 -9.70 -1.05
C SER A 201 9.43 -8.55 -1.72
N LEU A 202 9.85 -7.56 -0.93
CA LEU A 202 10.59 -6.38 -1.37
C LEU A 202 11.99 -6.69 -1.91
N LEU A 203 12.70 -7.68 -1.35
CA LEU A 203 14.03 -8.13 -1.80
C LEU A 203 13.97 -9.05 -3.03
N ILE A 204 12.93 -9.88 -3.13
CA ILE A 204 12.77 -10.88 -4.19
C ILE A 204 12.19 -10.25 -5.46
N SER A 205 11.28 -9.28 -5.33
CA SER A 205 10.64 -8.60 -6.46
C SER A 205 11.58 -8.01 -7.53
N PRO A 206 12.73 -7.38 -7.20
CA PRO A 206 13.70 -6.94 -8.20
C PRO A 206 14.37 -8.12 -8.93
N LEU A 207 14.66 -9.22 -8.24
CA LEU A 207 15.25 -10.41 -8.87
C LEU A 207 14.27 -11.02 -9.88
N PHE A 208 12.99 -11.13 -9.50
CA PHE A 208 11.93 -11.58 -10.39
C PHE A 208 11.83 -10.66 -11.62
N GLY A 209 11.80 -9.34 -11.43
CA GLY A 209 11.81 -8.39 -12.53
C GLY A 209 12.99 -8.62 -13.49
N PHE A 210 14.22 -8.67 -12.96
CA PHE A 210 15.44 -8.83 -13.77
C PHE A 210 15.45 -10.14 -14.56
N PHE A 211 15.30 -11.28 -13.87
CA PHE A 211 15.46 -12.58 -14.50
C PHE A 211 14.27 -12.92 -15.41
N LEU A 212 13.04 -12.65 -14.99
CA LEU A 212 11.87 -12.98 -15.81
C LEU A 212 11.77 -12.07 -17.03
N ALA A 213 12.08 -10.78 -16.92
CA ALA A 213 12.08 -9.90 -18.08
C ALA A 213 13.21 -10.26 -19.06
N GLY A 214 14.39 -10.60 -18.56
CA GLY A 214 15.47 -11.13 -19.40
C GLY A 214 15.08 -12.43 -20.11
N ALA A 215 14.50 -13.40 -19.38
CA ALA A 215 14.06 -14.67 -19.93
C ALA A 215 12.92 -14.50 -20.96
N LEU A 216 11.94 -13.64 -20.67
CA LEU A 216 10.85 -13.33 -21.58
C LEU A 216 11.38 -12.68 -22.87
N LEU A 217 12.36 -11.78 -22.78
CA LEU A 217 12.98 -11.20 -23.97
C LEU A 217 13.69 -12.27 -24.83
N LEU A 218 14.42 -13.19 -24.21
CA LEU A 218 15.09 -14.28 -24.92
C LEU A 218 14.08 -15.22 -25.59
N LEU A 219 12.98 -15.53 -24.89
CA LEU A 219 11.88 -16.30 -25.44
C LEU A 219 11.21 -15.57 -26.61
N MET A 220 10.95 -14.27 -26.48
CA MET A 220 10.43 -13.43 -27.55
C MET A 220 11.34 -13.49 -28.77
N LYS A 221 12.67 -13.36 -28.60
CA LYS A 221 13.63 -13.47 -29.70
C LYS A 221 13.62 -14.84 -30.38
N ALA A 222 13.41 -15.91 -29.61
CA ALA A 222 13.33 -17.27 -30.14
C ALA A 222 12.04 -17.52 -30.94
N VAL A 223 10.91 -17.01 -30.46
CA VAL A 223 9.57 -17.31 -31.00
C VAL A 223 9.09 -16.26 -32.02
N VAL A 224 9.26 -14.97 -31.71
CA VAL A 224 8.80 -13.85 -32.52
C VAL A 224 9.94 -13.35 -33.39
N ARG A 225 10.01 -13.82 -34.63
CA ARG A 225 11.08 -13.50 -35.61
C ARG A 225 10.92 -12.14 -36.29
N ASN A 226 10.37 -11.14 -35.60
CA ASN A 226 10.24 -9.80 -36.15
C ASN A 226 11.40 -8.91 -35.71
N LYS A 227 12.33 -8.62 -36.65
CA LYS A 227 13.50 -7.78 -36.38
C LYS A 227 13.15 -6.37 -35.88
N ALA A 228 11.98 -5.84 -36.23
CA ALA A 228 11.58 -4.50 -35.81
C ALA A 228 11.49 -4.37 -34.29
N LEU A 229 11.13 -5.44 -33.56
CA LEU A 229 11.06 -5.42 -32.09
C LEU A 229 12.42 -5.27 -31.41
N TYR A 230 13.50 -5.74 -32.03
CA TYR A 230 14.80 -5.90 -31.38
C TYR A 230 15.85 -4.91 -31.88
N VAL A 231 15.42 -3.91 -32.63
CA VAL A 231 16.25 -2.81 -33.10
C VAL A 231 15.82 -1.54 -32.37
N GLU A 232 16.77 -0.65 -32.15
CA GLU A 232 16.50 0.64 -31.51
C GLU A 232 15.53 1.48 -32.37
N PRO A 233 14.67 2.29 -31.73
CA PRO A 233 13.82 3.24 -32.44
C PRO A 233 14.65 4.11 -33.38
N LYS A 234 14.22 4.21 -34.65
CA LYS A 234 14.94 4.98 -35.68
C LYS A 234 14.33 6.37 -35.80
N GLY A 235 15.10 7.39 -35.41
CA GLY A 235 14.65 8.78 -35.43
C GLY A 235 13.43 8.98 -34.51
N ASN A 236 12.55 9.90 -34.92
CA ASN A 236 11.44 10.38 -34.10
C ASN A 236 10.07 9.78 -34.49
N ASN A 237 10.07 8.74 -35.32
CA ASN A 237 8.87 8.11 -35.88
C ASN A 237 8.25 7.10 -34.91
N PRO A 238 6.92 7.01 -34.84
CA PRO A 238 6.24 6.00 -34.04
C PRO A 238 6.50 4.59 -34.59
N PRO A 239 6.47 3.56 -33.73
CA PRO A 239 6.60 2.18 -34.18
C PRO A 239 5.39 1.72 -35.02
N PRO A 240 5.52 0.61 -35.77
CA PRO A 240 4.39 -0.04 -36.43
C PRO A 240 3.19 -0.21 -35.49
N LEU A 241 1.97 -0.06 -36.03
CA LEU A 241 0.74 0.04 -35.24
C LEU A 241 0.55 -1.09 -34.21
N TRP A 242 0.89 -2.32 -34.55
CA TRP A 242 0.75 -3.46 -33.64
C TRP A 242 1.79 -3.43 -32.50
N ILE A 243 3.03 -2.98 -32.75
CA ILE A 243 4.07 -2.79 -31.71
C ILE A 243 3.66 -1.62 -30.81
N ARG A 244 3.18 -0.55 -31.43
CA ARG A 244 2.64 0.61 -30.72
C ARG A 244 1.48 0.21 -29.80
N GLY A 245 0.55 -0.59 -30.31
CA GLY A 245 -0.57 -1.13 -29.54
C GLY A 245 -0.11 -2.01 -28.38
N LEU A 246 0.89 -2.87 -28.59
CA LEU A 246 1.49 -3.68 -27.54
C LEU A 246 2.08 -2.81 -26.42
N LEU A 247 2.92 -1.82 -26.76
CA LEU A 247 3.57 -0.94 -25.79
C LEU A 247 2.58 -0.07 -25.02
N ILE A 248 1.54 0.43 -25.70
CA ILE A 248 0.46 1.17 -25.04
C ILE A 248 -0.30 0.25 -24.09
N LEU A 249 -0.62 -0.98 -24.49
CA LEU A 249 -1.31 -1.96 -23.65
C LEU A 249 -0.48 -2.30 -22.41
N THR A 250 0.82 -2.55 -22.57
CA THR A 250 1.71 -2.91 -21.45
C THR A 250 1.90 -1.73 -20.49
N CYS A 251 2.12 -0.51 -20.99
CA CYS A 251 2.10 0.72 -20.20
C CYS A 251 0.77 0.91 -19.44
N THR A 252 -0.35 0.58 -20.08
CA THR A 252 -1.70 0.65 -19.49
C THR A 252 -1.83 -0.31 -18.32
N LEU A 253 -1.44 -1.58 -18.53
CA LEU A 253 -1.51 -2.61 -17.49
C LEU A 253 -0.59 -2.29 -16.31
N VAL A 254 0.64 -1.82 -16.58
CA VAL A 254 1.56 -1.39 -15.51
C VAL A 254 0.93 -0.22 -14.74
N SER A 255 0.40 0.80 -15.41
CA SER A 255 -0.23 1.96 -14.73
C SER A 255 -1.44 1.54 -13.88
N PHE A 256 -2.26 0.62 -14.39
CA PHE A 256 -3.43 0.13 -13.68
C PHE A 256 -3.07 -0.67 -12.42
N PHE A 257 -2.20 -1.68 -12.54
CA PHE A 257 -1.80 -2.48 -11.39
C PHE A 257 -0.93 -1.70 -10.41
N HIS A 258 -0.14 -0.74 -10.90
CA HIS A 258 0.54 0.24 -10.08
C HIS A 258 -0.48 1.02 -9.23
N GLY A 259 -1.49 1.61 -9.87
CA GLY A 259 -2.56 2.33 -9.18
C GLY A 259 -3.25 1.47 -8.12
N SER A 260 -3.61 0.23 -8.47
CA SER A 260 -4.26 -0.69 -7.53
C SER A 260 -3.38 -1.00 -6.30
N ASN A 261 -2.11 -1.34 -6.51
CA ASN A 261 -1.22 -1.71 -5.41
C ASN A 261 -0.83 -0.51 -4.55
N ASP A 262 -0.40 0.59 -5.17
CA ASP A 262 0.11 1.78 -4.47
C ASP A 262 -1.01 2.58 -3.82
N GLY A 263 -2.16 2.76 -4.47
CA GLY A 263 -3.28 3.45 -3.87
C GLY A 263 -3.82 2.74 -2.63
N GLN A 264 -3.76 1.41 -2.56
CA GLN A 264 -4.15 0.69 -1.34
C GLN A 264 -3.25 1.03 -0.14
N LYS A 265 -1.99 1.37 -0.37
CA LYS A 265 -1.08 1.78 0.71
C LYS A 265 -1.59 3.07 1.36
N GLY A 266 -1.96 4.05 0.53
CA GLY A 266 -2.59 5.28 0.98
C GLY A 266 -3.95 5.10 1.63
N MET A 267 -4.79 4.20 1.11
CA MET A 267 -6.05 3.84 1.75
C MET A 267 -5.82 3.30 3.17
N GLY A 268 -4.82 2.43 3.36
CA GLY A 268 -4.48 1.88 4.67
C GLY A 268 -4.07 2.98 5.66
N LEU A 269 -3.27 3.94 5.21
CA LEU A 269 -2.85 5.09 6.01
C LEU A 269 -4.01 6.02 6.38
N ILE A 270 -4.91 6.33 5.43
CA ILE A 270 -6.11 7.12 5.73
C ILE A 270 -7.03 6.36 6.69
N MET A 271 -7.21 5.06 6.53
CA MET A 271 -8.03 4.27 7.45
C MET A 271 -7.45 4.28 8.88
N LEU A 272 -6.13 4.22 9.04
CA LEU A 272 -5.50 4.41 10.36
C LEU A 272 -5.84 5.77 10.96
N ILE A 273 -5.72 6.84 10.16
CA ILE A 273 -6.09 8.20 10.58
C ILE A 273 -7.56 8.25 11.03
N LEU A 274 -8.48 7.75 10.21
CA LEU A 274 -9.91 7.81 10.48
C LEU A 274 -10.30 6.98 11.73
N ILE A 275 -9.77 5.76 11.84
CA ILE A 275 -10.01 4.89 13.01
C ILE A 275 -9.47 5.54 14.29
N GLY A 276 -8.36 6.28 14.22
CA GLY A 276 -7.80 6.96 15.39
C GLY A 276 -8.47 8.27 15.74
N VAL A 277 -8.65 9.14 14.76
CA VAL A 277 -9.08 10.53 14.98
C VAL A 277 -10.59 10.64 15.15
N VAL A 278 -11.36 9.78 14.47
CA VAL A 278 -12.83 9.76 14.47
C VAL A 278 -13.38 8.32 14.56
N PRO A 279 -13.00 7.55 15.62
CA PRO A 279 -13.36 6.14 15.76
C PRO A 279 -14.88 5.90 15.73
N THR A 280 -15.66 6.85 16.25
CA THR A 280 -17.12 6.72 16.31
C THR A 280 -17.76 6.62 14.92
N ALA A 281 -17.12 7.17 13.89
CA ALA A 281 -17.62 7.10 12.51
C ALA A 281 -17.01 5.93 11.72
N PHE A 282 -15.73 5.59 11.97
CA PHE A 282 -14.97 4.71 11.09
C PHE A 282 -14.42 3.42 11.71
N ALA A 283 -14.60 3.17 13.01
CA ALA A 283 -14.06 1.96 13.64
C ALA A 283 -14.88 0.70 13.31
N LEU A 284 -16.21 0.82 13.17
CA LEU A 284 -17.06 -0.27 12.73
C LEU A 284 -17.64 0.05 11.35
N ASN A 285 -17.72 -0.97 10.51
CA ASN A 285 -18.29 -0.83 9.19
C ASN A 285 -19.77 -0.48 9.27
N ARG A 286 -20.14 0.75 8.88
CA ARG A 286 -21.53 1.24 8.87
C ARG A 286 -22.18 1.19 7.47
N THR A 287 -21.51 0.58 6.49
CA THR A 287 -22.02 0.51 5.11
C THR A 287 -23.30 -0.33 4.97
N PRO A 288 -24.07 -0.18 3.87
CA PRO A 288 -25.50 -0.52 3.81
C PRO A 288 -25.88 -2.01 3.83
N ASP A 289 -24.94 -2.96 3.89
CA ASP A 289 -25.35 -4.37 4.02
C ASP A 289 -25.84 -4.63 5.45
N ILE A 290 -27.15 -4.48 5.65
CA ILE A 290 -27.81 -4.60 6.95
C ILE A 290 -27.51 -5.95 7.64
N ASN A 291 -27.06 -6.97 6.89
CA ASN A 291 -26.88 -8.33 7.39
C ASN A 291 -25.45 -8.69 7.85
N TYR A 292 -24.44 -7.81 7.73
CA TYR A 292 -23.08 -8.21 8.15
C TYR A 292 -23.02 -8.49 9.66
N LEU A 293 -23.78 -7.76 10.48
CA LEU A 293 -23.76 -7.95 11.92
C LEU A 293 -24.43 -9.28 12.31
N GLU A 294 -25.50 -9.67 11.62
CA GLU A 294 -26.13 -10.98 11.77
C GLU A 294 -25.18 -12.11 11.30
N THR A 295 -24.48 -11.92 10.19
CA THR A 295 -23.44 -12.85 9.71
C THR A 295 -22.33 -13.00 10.73
N TYR A 296 -21.88 -11.90 11.34
CA TYR A 296 -20.90 -11.91 12.43
C TYR A 296 -21.42 -12.67 13.65
N LYS A 297 -22.65 -12.39 14.11
CA LYS A 297 -23.25 -13.09 15.26
C LYS A 297 -23.34 -14.60 15.02
N ALA A 298 -23.86 -15.02 13.86
CA ALA A 298 -23.97 -16.42 13.49
C ALA A 298 -22.61 -17.12 13.42
N ALA A 299 -21.63 -16.50 12.76
CA ALA A 299 -20.28 -17.04 12.64
C ALA A 299 -19.56 -17.11 14.01
N SER A 300 -19.79 -16.13 14.88
CA SER A 300 -19.22 -16.10 16.24
C SER A 300 -19.71 -17.26 17.09
N SER A 301 -21.01 -17.57 17.03
CA SER A 301 -21.58 -18.71 17.75
C SER A 301 -21.02 -20.04 17.25
N ALA A 302 -20.91 -20.20 15.92
CA ALA A 302 -20.33 -21.40 15.32
C ALA A 302 -18.85 -21.57 15.72
N ALA A 303 -18.06 -20.50 15.68
CA ALA A 303 -16.66 -20.53 16.10
C ALA A 303 -16.51 -20.83 17.60
N GLY A 304 -17.34 -20.24 18.46
CA GLY A 304 -17.35 -20.53 19.89
C GLY A 304 -17.64 -22.01 20.20
N SER A 305 -18.60 -22.61 19.49
CA SER A 305 -18.90 -24.04 19.58
C SER A 305 -17.73 -24.90 19.12
N VAL A 306 -17.09 -24.57 18.00
CA VAL A 306 -15.91 -25.30 17.51
C VAL A 306 -14.76 -25.21 18.51
N LEU A 307 -14.44 -24.01 19.03
CA LEU A 307 -13.36 -23.81 19.99
C LEU A 307 -13.56 -24.63 21.29
N SER A 308 -14.81 -24.89 21.67
CA SER A 308 -15.12 -25.70 22.86
C SER A 308 -14.56 -27.12 22.78
N ASN A 309 -14.48 -27.69 21.57
CA ASN A 309 -13.92 -29.04 21.35
C ASN A 309 -12.41 -29.11 21.61
N TYR A 310 -11.73 -27.95 21.66
CA TYR A 310 -10.28 -27.85 21.81
C TYR A 310 -9.84 -27.31 23.17
N ILE A 311 -10.77 -27.19 24.13
CA ILE A 311 -10.45 -26.82 25.51
C ILE A 311 -9.99 -28.08 26.25
N LYS A 312 -8.79 -28.00 26.86
CA LYS A 312 -8.27 -29.11 27.67
C LYS A 312 -9.11 -29.30 28.94
N PRO A 313 -9.37 -30.54 29.37
CA PRO A 313 -10.10 -30.80 30.62
C PRO A 313 -9.44 -30.13 31.82
N GLY A 314 -10.23 -29.44 32.65
CA GLY A 314 -9.77 -28.79 33.88
C GLY A 314 -9.13 -27.41 33.69
N VAL A 315 -8.95 -26.92 32.46
CA VAL A 315 -8.43 -25.57 32.20
C VAL A 315 -9.60 -24.59 32.11
N THR A 316 -9.61 -23.58 32.98
CA THR A 316 -10.62 -22.53 33.01
C THR A 316 -9.97 -21.15 33.07
N VAL A 317 -10.66 -20.14 32.57
CA VAL A 317 -10.22 -18.74 32.62
C VAL A 317 -11.37 -17.91 33.16
N ALA A 318 -11.08 -17.01 34.09
CA ALA A 318 -12.09 -16.09 34.59
C ALA A 318 -12.52 -15.13 33.46
N PRO A 319 -13.83 -14.82 33.31
CA PRO A 319 -14.28 -13.94 32.23
C PRO A 319 -13.64 -12.55 32.20
N ALA A 320 -13.16 -12.04 33.35
CA ALA A 320 -12.43 -10.77 33.42
C ALA A 320 -11.03 -10.84 32.78
N ASP A 321 -10.40 -12.01 32.78
CA ASP A 321 -9.02 -12.21 32.28
C ASP A 321 -8.98 -12.61 30.81
N ALA A 322 -10.11 -12.99 30.23
CA ALA A 322 -10.23 -13.52 28.87
C ALA A 322 -9.54 -12.61 27.83
N LYS A 323 -9.87 -11.32 27.83
CA LYS A 323 -9.26 -10.33 26.92
C LYS A 323 -7.74 -10.22 27.12
N ALA A 324 -7.28 -10.20 28.37
CA ALA A 324 -5.85 -10.06 28.67
C ALA A 324 -5.05 -11.28 28.20
N LYS A 325 -5.59 -12.50 28.37
CA LYS A 325 -4.96 -13.74 27.91
C LYS A 325 -4.91 -13.84 26.39
N VAL A 326 -5.98 -13.43 25.70
CA VAL A 326 -5.99 -13.36 24.22
C VAL A 326 -5.00 -12.29 23.73
N ALA A 327 -4.95 -11.12 24.37
CA ALA A 327 -3.99 -10.07 24.06
C ALA A 327 -2.55 -10.55 24.25
N GLU A 328 -2.27 -11.29 25.32
CA GLU A 328 -0.96 -11.90 25.56
C GLU A 328 -0.60 -12.89 24.44
N ALA A 329 -1.51 -13.81 24.08
CA ALA A 329 -1.27 -14.77 23.01
C ALA A 329 -1.00 -14.11 21.64
N VAL A 330 -1.73 -13.05 21.30
CA VAL A 330 -1.51 -12.27 20.07
C VAL A 330 -0.16 -11.55 20.12
N ARG A 331 0.17 -10.94 21.26
CA ARG A 331 1.41 -10.20 21.48
C ARG A 331 2.64 -11.11 21.43
N THR A 332 2.62 -12.25 22.13
CA THR A 332 3.75 -13.19 22.20
C THR A 332 3.76 -14.21 21.07
N ARG A 333 2.66 -14.33 20.31
CA ARG A 333 2.45 -15.36 19.28
C ARG A 333 2.60 -16.77 19.82
N ASN A 334 2.24 -16.94 21.09
CA ASN A 334 2.30 -18.22 21.77
C ASN A 334 0.90 -18.60 22.20
N TRP A 335 0.54 -19.88 22.03
CA TRP A 335 -0.78 -20.38 22.38
C TRP A 335 -0.67 -21.23 23.63
N SER A 336 -1.14 -20.68 24.75
CA SER A 336 -1.20 -21.40 26.02
C SER A 336 -2.48 -22.22 26.11
N ASP A 337 -2.52 -23.13 27.09
CA ASP A 337 -3.72 -23.94 27.38
C ASP A 337 -4.92 -23.08 27.77
N GLU A 338 -4.68 -21.91 28.35
CA GLU A 338 -5.69 -20.91 28.71
C GLU A 338 -6.19 -20.09 27.51
N THR A 339 -5.47 -20.09 26.38
CA THR A 339 -5.79 -19.21 25.25
C THR A 339 -7.09 -19.59 24.56
N THR A 340 -7.34 -20.89 24.33
CA THR A 340 -8.58 -21.37 23.71
C THR A 340 -9.83 -21.04 24.55
N PRO A 341 -9.89 -21.39 25.86
CA PRO A 341 -11.04 -21.01 26.69
C PRO A 341 -11.18 -19.49 26.83
N ALA A 342 -10.09 -18.74 26.95
CA ALA A 342 -10.11 -17.28 26.97
C ALA A 342 -10.71 -16.70 25.68
N LEU A 343 -10.28 -17.18 24.51
CA LEU A 343 -10.78 -16.72 23.22
C LEU A 343 -12.28 -17.01 23.06
N LYS A 344 -12.74 -18.20 23.46
CA LYS A 344 -14.18 -18.52 23.45
C LYS A 344 -14.98 -17.55 24.30
N ILE A 345 -14.57 -17.33 25.55
CA ILE A 345 -15.26 -16.40 26.47
C ILE A 345 -15.25 -14.98 25.88
N PHE A 346 -14.13 -14.55 25.31
CA PHE A 346 -13.99 -13.22 24.74
C PHE A 346 -14.88 -13.00 23.52
N ILE A 347 -15.03 -14.02 22.67
CA ILE A 347 -15.98 -14.04 21.55
C ILE A 347 -17.42 -13.89 22.07
N GLU A 348 -17.80 -14.68 23.07
CA GLU A 348 -19.16 -14.66 23.66
C GLU A 348 -19.48 -13.30 24.31
N GLN A 349 -18.52 -12.71 25.04
CA GLN A 349 -18.65 -11.38 25.63
C GLN A 349 -18.82 -10.30 24.55
N THR A 350 -17.98 -10.33 23.51
CA THR A 350 -18.02 -9.34 22.43
C THR A 350 -19.32 -9.45 21.63
N THR A 351 -19.76 -10.67 21.33
CA THR A 351 -21.04 -10.90 20.63
C THR A 351 -22.23 -10.51 21.49
N SER A 352 -22.24 -10.80 22.79
CA SER A 352 -23.36 -10.44 23.68
C SER A 352 -23.52 -8.92 23.84
N GLN A 353 -22.43 -8.15 23.80
CA GLN A 353 -22.49 -6.67 23.72
C GLN A 353 -23.15 -6.17 22.44
N LEU A 354 -23.02 -6.92 21.34
CA LEU A 354 -23.57 -6.57 20.02
C LEU A 354 -24.99 -7.10 19.79
N SER A 355 -25.41 -8.13 20.52
CA SER A 355 -26.73 -8.77 20.39
C SER A 355 -27.92 -7.80 20.43
N PRO A 356 -27.95 -6.73 21.26
CA PRO A 356 -29.06 -5.78 21.30
C PRO A 356 -29.24 -4.93 20.03
N TYR A 357 -28.23 -4.88 19.15
CA TYR A 357 -28.20 -3.98 18.00
C TYR A 357 -28.42 -4.75 16.70
N GLY A 358 -29.32 -4.25 15.84
CA GLY A 358 -29.59 -4.83 14.53
C GLY A 358 -28.57 -4.42 13.44
N SER A 359 -27.78 -3.37 13.67
CA SER A 359 -26.72 -2.90 12.76
C SER A 359 -25.63 -2.15 13.52
N ALA A 360 -24.41 -2.02 12.95
CA ALA A 360 -23.34 -1.24 13.61
C ALA A 360 -23.63 0.26 13.67
N ALA A 361 -24.56 0.77 12.85
CA ALA A 361 -25.03 2.15 12.96
C ALA A 361 -25.83 2.38 14.25
N ALA A 362 -26.47 1.33 14.79
CA ALA A 362 -27.22 1.40 16.04
C ALA A 362 -26.34 1.22 17.30
N VAL A 363 -25.06 0.84 17.14
CA VAL A 363 -24.12 0.67 18.25
C VAL A 363 -23.77 2.06 18.84
N PRO A 364 -23.98 2.29 20.15
CA PRO A 364 -23.67 3.57 20.80
C PRO A 364 -22.21 3.97 20.62
N ALA A 365 -21.96 5.26 20.37
CA ALA A 365 -20.63 5.80 20.10
C ALA A 365 -19.59 5.44 21.19
N GLY A 366 -19.99 5.39 22.47
CA GLY A 366 -19.12 5.00 23.58
C GLY A 366 -18.67 3.53 23.57
N LEU A 367 -19.38 2.65 22.86
CA LEU A 367 -19.04 1.23 22.71
C LEU A 367 -18.23 0.95 21.45
N VAL A 368 -18.43 1.73 20.38
CA VAL A 368 -17.83 1.51 19.04
C VAL A 368 -16.33 1.23 19.09
N SER A 369 -15.54 2.04 19.79
CA SER A 369 -14.08 1.86 19.83
C SER A 369 -13.66 0.60 20.58
N ASN A 370 -14.34 0.29 21.69
CA ASN A 370 -14.04 -0.91 22.48
C ASN A 370 -14.42 -2.16 21.71
N THR A 371 -15.62 -2.18 21.12
CA THR A 371 -16.10 -3.26 20.27
C THR A 371 -15.18 -3.51 19.08
N ARG A 372 -14.76 -2.45 18.35
CA ARG A 372 -13.79 -2.62 17.26
C ARG A 372 -12.49 -3.22 17.76
N ASN A 373 -11.96 -2.73 18.87
CA ASN A 373 -10.69 -3.21 19.41
C ASN A 373 -10.79 -4.68 19.85
N ASP A 374 -11.94 -5.09 20.40
CA ASP A 374 -12.20 -6.47 20.80
C ASP A 374 -12.30 -7.38 19.56
N MET A 375 -13.08 -6.97 18.56
CA MET A 375 -13.19 -7.67 17.28
C MET A 375 -11.83 -7.78 16.57
N TYR A 376 -11.05 -6.70 16.52
CA TYR A 376 -9.72 -6.72 15.91
C TYR A 376 -8.79 -7.70 16.61
N LEU A 377 -8.79 -7.70 17.96
CA LEU A 377 -7.96 -8.61 18.74
C LEU A 377 -8.40 -10.07 18.57
N ILE A 378 -9.71 -10.35 18.53
CA ILE A 378 -10.26 -11.67 18.20
C ILE A 378 -9.79 -12.09 16.80
N GLY A 379 -9.89 -11.21 15.80
CA GLY A 379 -9.45 -11.46 14.44
C GLY A 379 -7.98 -11.87 14.36
N GLU A 380 -7.09 -11.13 15.02
CA GLU A 380 -5.66 -11.48 15.07
C GLU A 380 -5.41 -12.80 15.80
N ALA A 381 -6.18 -13.14 16.84
CA ALA A 381 -6.08 -14.46 17.49
C ALA A 381 -6.52 -15.60 16.57
N LEU A 382 -7.63 -15.44 15.83
CA LEU A 382 -8.11 -16.43 14.85
C LEU A 382 -7.10 -16.63 13.71
N LYS A 383 -6.46 -15.54 13.27
CA LYS A 383 -5.39 -15.59 12.26
C LYS A 383 -4.18 -16.38 12.74
N LEU A 384 -3.85 -16.40 14.02
CA LEU A 384 -2.78 -17.24 14.56
C LEU A 384 -3.12 -18.74 14.48
N ILE A 385 -4.39 -19.11 14.64
CA ILE A 385 -4.84 -20.50 14.44
C ILE A 385 -4.63 -20.92 12.98
N ASP A 386 -4.99 -20.07 12.02
CA ASP A 386 -4.84 -20.43 10.59
C ASP A 386 -3.40 -20.35 10.09
N SER A 387 -2.73 -19.21 10.29
CA SER A 387 -1.44 -18.92 9.64
C SER A 387 -0.24 -19.58 10.34
N LYS A 388 -0.32 -19.75 11.67
CA LYS A 388 0.76 -20.33 12.48
C LYS A 388 0.44 -21.74 12.97
N LYS A 389 -0.79 -22.22 12.74
CA LYS A 389 -1.25 -23.55 13.17
C LYS A 389 -1.01 -23.80 14.66
N LEU A 390 -1.13 -22.74 15.48
CA LEU A 390 -0.85 -22.83 16.92
C LEU A 390 -1.88 -23.68 17.69
N LEU A 391 -3.08 -23.86 17.10
CA LEU A 391 -4.08 -24.79 17.57
C LEU A 391 -4.29 -25.86 16.48
N PRO A 392 -4.02 -27.15 16.75
CA PRO A 392 -4.21 -28.22 15.78
C PRO A 392 -5.70 -28.54 15.65
N VAL A 393 -6.38 -27.83 14.76
CA VAL A 393 -7.80 -28.02 14.45
C VAL A 393 -8.00 -28.86 13.19
N SER A 394 -9.14 -29.56 13.09
CA SER A 394 -9.53 -30.25 11.85
C SER A 394 -9.76 -29.27 10.69
N ASP A 395 -9.66 -29.73 9.44
CA ASP A 395 -9.89 -28.86 8.26
C ASP A 395 -11.33 -28.29 8.22
N ALA A 396 -12.31 -29.07 8.68
CA ALA A 396 -13.70 -28.63 8.77
C ALA A 396 -13.87 -27.52 9.82
N ASP A 397 -13.26 -27.68 10.99
CA ASP A 397 -13.29 -26.68 12.06
C ASP A 397 -12.51 -25.41 11.69
N LEU A 398 -11.38 -25.58 10.99
CA LEU A 398 -10.59 -24.48 10.47
C LEU A 398 -11.42 -23.64 9.48
N LYS A 399 -12.25 -24.27 8.65
CA LYS A 399 -13.16 -23.54 7.74
C LYS A 399 -14.15 -22.68 8.52
N THR A 400 -14.72 -23.19 9.61
CA THR A 400 -15.63 -22.42 10.48
C THR A 400 -14.92 -21.23 11.14
N ILE A 401 -13.71 -21.46 11.66
CA ILE A 401 -12.85 -20.40 12.22
C ILE A 401 -12.53 -19.34 11.16
N LYS A 402 -12.23 -19.74 9.93
CA LYS A 402 -12.01 -18.84 8.79
C LYS A 402 -13.24 -18.01 8.45
N THR A 403 -14.42 -18.62 8.43
CA THR A 403 -15.68 -17.89 8.19
C THR A 403 -15.87 -16.80 9.24
N TYR A 404 -15.60 -17.08 10.51
CA TYR A 404 -15.70 -16.07 11.57
C TYR A 404 -14.60 -15.00 11.48
N HIS A 405 -13.38 -15.38 11.12
CA HIS A 405 -12.31 -14.42 10.83
C HIS A 405 -12.71 -13.45 9.70
N VAL A 406 -13.28 -13.95 8.60
CA VAL A 406 -13.78 -13.12 7.49
C VAL A 406 -14.94 -12.21 7.95
N ALA A 407 -15.86 -12.71 8.78
CA ALA A 407 -16.95 -11.88 9.30
C ALA A 407 -16.44 -10.75 10.21
N THR A 408 -15.42 -11.04 11.01
CA THR A 408 -14.72 -10.07 11.87
C THR A 408 -14.01 -9.01 11.02
N ASP A 409 -13.33 -9.44 9.96
CA ASP A 409 -12.67 -8.56 8.99
C ASP A 409 -13.69 -7.67 8.29
N ASN A 410 -14.79 -8.20 7.75
CA ASN A 410 -15.82 -7.39 7.08
C ASN A 410 -16.43 -6.31 7.99
N THR A 411 -16.39 -6.50 9.31
CA THR A 411 -16.92 -5.53 10.28
C THR A 411 -15.89 -4.48 10.70
N THR A 412 -14.59 -4.78 10.64
CA THR A 412 -13.51 -3.91 11.15
C THR A 412 -12.55 -3.38 10.07
N LYS A 413 -12.54 -4.01 8.90
CA LYS A 413 -11.65 -3.75 7.76
C LYS A 413 -12.49 -3.36 6.54
N PHE A 414 -12.86 -2.08 6.49
CA PHE A 414 -13.55 -1.50 5.34
C PHE A 414 -12.84 -0.22 4.90
N ILE A 415 -13.09 0.21 3.65
CA ILE A 415 -12.55 1.46 3.10
C ILE A 415 -13.72 2.22 2.48
N PRO A 416 -14.11 3.39 3.02
CA PRO A 416 -15.15 4.21 2.44
C PRO A 416 -14.86 4.56 0.98
N THR A 417 -15.89 4.63 0.15
CA THR A 417 -15.74 4.96 -1.28
C THR A 417 -15.07 6.32 -1.48
N TRP A 418 -15.35 7.30 -0.64
CA TRP A 418 -14.71 8.61 -0.73
C TRP A 418 -13.22 8.55 -0.45
N VAL A 419 -12.74 7.64 0.41
CA VAL A 419 -11.30 7.42 0.63
C VAL A 419 -10.67 6.87 -0.64
N LYS A 420 -11.32 5.91 -1.31
CA LYS A 420 -10.84 5.40 -2.60
C LYS A 420 -10.75 6.52 -3.65
N VAL A 421 -11.77 7.37 -3.74
CA VAL A 421 -11.80 8.50 -4.68
C VAL A 421 -10.72 9.53 -4.34
N ALA A 422 -10.54 9.89 -3.07
CA ALA A 422 -9.53 10.86 -2.64
C ALA A 422 -8.11 10.39 -3.00
N ILE A 423 -7.81 9.12 -2.76
CA ILE A 423 -6.52 8.52 -3.09
C ILE A 423 -6.34 8.37 -4.61
N ALA A 424 -7.40 7.99 -5.33
CA ALA A 424 -7.36 7.88 -6.78
C ALA A 424 -7.02 9.22 -7.44
N LEU A 425 -7.61 10.31 -6.94
CA LEU A 425 -7.30 11.67 -7.36
C LEU A 425 -5.86 12.05 -6.99
N ALA A 426 -5.45 11.86 -5.74
CA ALA A 426 -4.10 12.20 -5.29
C ALA A 426 -3.02 11.49 -6.10
N LEU A 427 -3.13 10.16 -6.26
CA LEU A 427 -2.16 9.36 -7.00
C LEU A 427 -2.19 9.66 -8.51
N GLY A 428 -3.38 9.73 -9.11
CA GLY A 428 -3.55 10.00 -10.53
C GLY A 428 -3.00 11.37 -10.93
N LEU A 429 -3.20 12.39 -10.10
CA LEU A 429 -2.68 13.74 -10.33
C LEU A 429 -1.20 13.87 -9.99
N GLY A 430 -0.75 13.22 -8.91
CA GLY A 430 0.66 13.11 -8.59
C GLY A 430 1.43 12.57 -9.79
N THR A 431 0.90 11.52 -10.43
CA THR A 431 1.48 10.94 -11.65
C THR A 431 1.69 11.97 -12.77
N MET A 432 0.85 13.01 -12.84
CA MET A 432 0.90 14.04 -13.88
C MET A 432 1.91 15.18 -13.64
N VAL A 433 2.49 15.25 -12.45
CA VAL A 433 3.41 16.32 -12.03
C VAL A 433 4.82 15.74 -11.80
N GLY A 434 5.89 16.55 -11.89
CA GLY A 434 7.23 16.16 -11.40
C GLY A 434 7.94 15.00 -12.12
N TRP A 435 7.32 14.38 -13.13
CA TRP A 435 7.71 13.11 -13.74
C TRP A 435 9.04 13.12 -14.50
N LYS A 436 9.45 14.28 -15.06
CA LYS A 436 10.59 14.39 -15.98
C LYS A 436 11.89 13.83 -15.40
N ARG A 437 12.18 14.08 -14.11
CA ARG A 437 13.45 13.70 -13.47
C ARG A 437 13.66 12.18 -13.45
N ILE A 438 12.64 11.43 -13.02
CA ILE A 438 12.72 9.98 -12.88
C ILE A 438 12.61 9.29 -14.25
N VAL A 439 11.76 9.81 -15.15
CA VAL A 439 11.63 9.29 -16.52
C VAL A 439 12.96 9.32 -17.27
N VAL A 440 13.74 10.40 -17.11
CA VAL A 440 15.09 10.50 -17.68
C VAL A 440 16.01 9.43 -17.11
N THR A 441 16.01 9.22 -15.79
CA THR A 441 16.86 8.18 -15.17
C THR A 441 16.49 6.78 -15.65
N VAL A 442 15.21 6.43 -15.68
CA VAL A 442 14.75 5.07 -16.07
C VAL A 442 14.95 4.82 -17.56
N GLY A 443 14.61 5.80 -18.41
CA GLY A 443 14.64 5.63 -19.86
C GLY A 443 16.02 5.78 -20.50
N GLU A 444 16.88 6.64 -19.95
CA GLU A 444 18.18 6.96 -20.59
C GLU A 444 19.39 6.44 -19.81
N LYS A 445 19.30 6.31 -18.48
CA LYS A 445 20.50 6.13 -17.65
C LYS A 445 20.75 4.69 -17.20
N ILE A 446 19.78 3.77 -17.32
CA ILE A 446 19.95 2.37 -16.88
C ILE A 446 20.83 1.58 -17.88
N GLY A 447 20.57 1.76 -19.18
CA GLY A 447 21.31 1.10 -20.26
C GLY A 447 22.43 1.94 -20.83
N LYS A 448 23.38 1.29 -21.51
CA LYS A 448 24.37 1.99 -22.35
C LYS A 448 23.80 2.43 -23.69
N THR A 449 22.71 1.80 -24.12
CA THR A 449 22.06 2.07 -25.41
C THR A 449 20.56 2.23 -25.23
N HIS A 450 19.88 2.69 -26.28
CA HIS A 450 18.46 2.98 -26.24
C HIS A 450 17.63 1.70 -26.09
N LEU A 451 16.53 1.77 -25.33
CA LEU A 451 15.60 0.67 -25.18
C LEU A 451 14.97 0.29 -26.53
N THR A 452 15.02 -0.99 -26.89
CA THR A 452 14.28 -1.55 -28.03
C THR A 452 12.81 -1.78 -27.66
N TYR A 453 11.92 -1.90 -28.64
CA TYR A 453 10.50 -2.16 -28.38
C TYR A 453 10.27 -3.48 -27.63
N GLY A 454 11.03 -4.52 -27.97
CA GLY A 454 10.96 -5.83 -27.32
C GLY A 454 11.44 -5.79 -25.87
N GLN A 455 12.48 -5.02 -25.57
CA GLN A 455 12.93 -4.80 -24.19
C GLN A 455 11.86 -4.07 -23.36
N GLY A 456 11.26 -3.02 -23.92
CA GLY A 456 10.16 -2.29 -23.26
C GLY A 456 8.95 -3.17 -22.99
N ALA A 457 8.43 -3.85 -24.02
CA ALA A 457 7.29 -4.74 -23.87
C ALA A 457 7.58 -5.87 -22.87
N SER A 458 8.76 -6.48 -22.93
CA SER A 458 9.13 -7.57 -22.02
C SER A 458 9.23 -7.11 -20.56
N ALA A 459 9.84 -5.95 -20.30
CA ALA A 459 9.96 -5.41 -18.95
C ALA A 459 8.58 -5.06 -18.37
N GLU A 460 7.71 -4.44 -19.16
CA GLU A 460 6.37 -4.05 -18.70
C GLU A 460 5.40 -5.21 -18.52
N ILE A 461 5.45 -6.24 -19.38
CA ILE A 461 4.62 -7.44 -19.20
C ILE A 461 4.96 -8.11 -17.87
N VAL A 462 6.26 -8.28 -17.59
CA VAL A 462 6.70 -8.88 -16.33
C VAL A 462 6.36 -8.00 -15.14
N ALA A 463 6.50 -6.68 -15.27
CA ALA A 463 6.11 -5.76 -14.21
C ALA A 463 4.61 -5.81 -13.94
N ALA A 464 3.77 -5.69 -14.97
CA ALA A 464 2.32 -5.78 -14.83
C ALA A 464 1.86 -7.10 -14.21
N ALA A 465 2.41 -8.23 -14.68
CA ALA A 465 2.07 -9.55 -14.14
C ALA A 465 2.50 -9.70 -12.68
N THR A 466 3.71 -9.24 -12.34
CA THR A 466 4.24 -9.35 -10.97
C THR A 466 3.46 -8.45 -10.00
N ILE A 467 3.19 -7.20 -10.39
CA ILE A 467 2.45 -6.25 -9.57
C ILE A 467 1.00 -6.71 -9.41
N GLY A 468 0.36 -7.15 -10.49
CA GLY A 468 -1.02 -7.67 -10.45
C GLY A 468 -1.15 -8.94 -9.61
N ALA A 469 -0.18 -9.86 -9.67
CA ALA A 469 -0.16 -11.04 -8.81
C ALA A 469 0.02 -10.67 -7.33
N ALA A 470 0.90 -9.72 -7.03
CA ALA A 470 1.09 -9.23 -5.67
C ALA A 470 -0.16 -8.53 -5.12
N ASP A 471 -0.82 -7.72 -5.95
CA ASP A 471 -2.08 -7.06 -5.62
C ASP A 471 -3.19 -8.07 -5.28
N TYR A 472 -3.34 -9.10 -6.11
CA TYR A 472 -4.28 -10.19 -5.86
C TYR A 472 -3.99 -10.94 -4.55
N LEU A 473 -2.71 -11.12 -4.22
CA LEU A 473 -2.27 -11.75 -2.97
C LEU A 473 -2.30 -10.80 -1.77
N GLY A 474 -2.66 -9.52 -1.94
CA GLY A 474 -2.65 -8.53 -0.88
C GLY A 474 -1.25 -8.16 -0.37
N LEU A 475 -0.21 -8.36 -1.19
CA LEU A 475 1.18 -8.11 -0.82
C LEU A 475 1.63 -6.72 -1.29
N PRO A 476 2.16 -5.87 -0.39
CA PRO A 476 2.81 -4.64 -0.81
C PRO A 476 4.12 -4.98 -1.55
N VAL A 477 4.29 -4.44 -2.76
CA VAL A 477 5.50 -4.65 -3.58
C VAL A 477 6.14 -3.34 -3.97
N SER A 478 7.41 -3.39 -4.36
CA SER A 478 8.11 -2.24 -4.96
C SER A 478 7.96 -2.26 -6.46
N THR A 479 6.97 -1.53 -6.96
CA THR A 479 6.72 -1.38 -8.40
C THR A 479 7.96 -0.79 -9.12
N THR A 480 8.60 0.20 -8.50
CA THR A 480 9.84 0.84 -8.96
C THR A 480 10.97 -0.18 -9.14
N HIS A 481 11.15 -1.08 -8.16
CA HIS A 481 12.22 -2.07 -8.24
C HIS A 481 11.92 -3.11 -9.31
N VAL A 482 10.69 -3.64 -9.37
CA VAL A 482 10.30 -4.68 -10.34
C VAL A 482 10.55 -4.21 -11.77
N LEU A 483 10.14 -2.99 -12.10
CA LEU A 483 10.33 -2.49 -13.46
C LEU A 483 11.77 -2.04 -13.71
N SER A 484 12.41 -1.28 -12.81
CA SER A 484 13.79 -0.84 -13.02
C SER A 484 14.74 -2.02 -13.19
N SER A 485 14.54 -3.09 -12.40
CA SER A 485 15.30 -4.32 -12.55
C SER A 485 14.90 -5.09 -13.81
N GLY A 486 13.62 -5.08 -14.21
CA GLY A 486 13.16 -5.66 -15.46
C GLY A 486 13.81 -5.01 -16.69
N VAL A 487 13.87 -3.68 -16.72
CA VAL A 487 14.61 -2.93 -17.76
C VAL A 487 16.08 -3.35 -17.75
N ALA A 488 16.75 -3.37 -16.59
CA ALA A 488 18.14 -3.81 -16.50
C ALA A 488 18.31 -5.28 -16.96
N GLY A 489 17.39 -6.17 -16.62
CA GLY A 489 17.40 -7.57 -17.02
C GLY A 489 17.27 -7.76 -18.51
N THR A 490 16.37 -7.02 -19.16
CA THR A 490 16.23 -7.04 -20.62
C THR A 490 17.46 -6.46 -21.31
N MET A 491 18.15 -5.47 -20.73
CA MET A 491 19.41 -4.92 -21.25
C MET A 491 20.57 -5.91 -21.13
N ALA A 492 20.69 -6.60 -20.00
CA ALA A 492 21.66 -7.66 -19.80
C ALA A 492 21.43 -8.82 -20.80
N ALA A 493 20.18 -9.29 -20.92
CA ALA A 493 19.81 -10.38 -21.83
C ALA A 493 19.96 -10.00 -23.32
N ASN A 494 19.79 -8.72 -23.67
CA ASN A 494 19.98 -8.23 -25.03
C ASN A 494 21.46 -8.11 -25.41
N GLY A 495 22.37 -8.07 -24.43
CA GLY A 495 23.81 -7.85 -24.66
C GLY A 495 24.18 -6.38 -24.91
N THR A 496 23.27 -5.43 -24.69
CA THR A 496 23.53 -3.99 -24.90
C THR A 496 24.31 -3.34 -23.77
N GLY A 497 24.41 -4.03 -22.62
CA GLY A 497 25.21 -3.61 -21.48
C GLY A 497 24.52 -2.60 -20.56
N LEU A 498 24.92 -2.63 -19.29
CA LEU A 498 24.37 -1.79 -18.21
C LEU A 498 25.30 -0.63 -17.88
N GLN A 499 24.71 0.51 -17.53
CA GLN A 499 25.43 1.65 -17.00
C GLN A 499 25.72 1.44 -15.51
N MET A 500 26.87 0.84 -15.19
CA MET A 500 27.20 0.39 -13.83
C MET A 500 27.20 1.52 -12.79
N SER A 501 27.53 2.76 -13.16
CA SER A 501 27.43 3.91 -12.26
C SER A 501 25.98 4.17 -11.83
N THR A 502 25.04 4.12 -12.77
CA THR A 502 23.62 4.29 -12.48
C THR A 502 23.11 3.12 -11.66
N VAL A 503 23.39 1.88 -12.07
CA VAL A 503 22.96 0.69 -11.34
C VAL A 503 23.48 0.72 -9.89
N ARG A 504 24.73 1.10 -9.66
CA ARG A 504 25.29 1.26 -8.31
C ARG A 504 24.52 2.32 -7.51
N ASN A 505 24.24 3.48 -8.10
CA ASN A 505 23.48 4.54 -7.43
C ASN A 505 22.05 4.09 -7.07
N LEU A 506 21.39 3.35 -7.97
CA LEU A 506 20.08 2.76 -7.72
C LEU A 506 20.13 1.78 -6.56
N LEU A 507 21.04 0.80 -6.61
CA LEU A 507 21.19 -0.19 -5.54
C LEU A 507 21.51 0.46 -4.19
N MET A 508 22.37 1.48 -4.16
CA MET A 508 22.64 2.24 -2.94
C MET A 508 21.39 2.94 -2.42
N ALA A 509 20.62 3.61 -3.28
CA ALA A 509 19.36 4.25 -2.89
C ALA A 509 18.36 3.23 -2.34
N TRP A 510 18.25 2.05 -2.96
CA TRP A 510 17.33 0.99 -2.55
C TRP A 510 17.70 0.42 -1.18
N VAL A 511 18.99 0.13 -0.96
CA VAL A 511 19.49 -0.36 0.33
C VAL A 511 19.37 0.70 1.43
N LEU A 512 19.63 1.98 1.12
CA LEU A 512 19.56 3.07 2.10
C LEU A 512 18.14 3.50 2.44
N THR A 513 17.15 3.23 1.57
CA THR A 513 15.78 3.71 1.77
C THR A 513 15.16 3.22 3.06
N LEU A 514 15.25 1.91 3.35
CA LEU A 514 14.69 1.32 4.56
C LEU A 514 15.36 1.83 5.85
N PRO A 515 16.69 1.81 6.01
CA PRO A 515 17.33 2.31 7.23
C PRO A 515 17.16 3.81 7.41
N ALA A 516 17.18 4.60 6.33
CA ALA A 516 16.99 6.04 6.42
C ALA A 516 15.57 6.41 6.83
N SER A 517 14.53 5.80 6.23
CA SER A 517 13.15 6.05 6.61
C SER A 517 12.83 5.57 8.03
N MET A 518 13.42 4.43 8.43
CA MET A 518 13.33 3.91 9.80
C MET A 518 13.97 4.86 10.82
N ALA A 519 15.16 5.39 10.54
CA ALA A 519 15.80 6.36 11.42
C ALA A 519 15.02 7.68 11.50
N LEU A 520 14.53 8.18 10.36
CA LEU A 520 13.72 9.40 10.30
C LEU A 520 12.44 9.27 11.11
N SER A 521 11.67 8.20 10.92
CA SER A 521 10.41 8.02 11.63
C SER A 521 10.62 7.73 13.11
N PHE A 522 11.70 7.02 13.48
CA PHE A 522 12.08 6.80 14.87
C PHE A 522 12.29 8.13 15.60
N VAL A 523 13.14 9.00 15.04
CA VAL A 523 13.45 10.31 15.64
C VAL A 523 12.21 11.18 15.70
N LEU A 524 11.44 11.26 14.60
CA LEU A 524 10.21 12.05 14.56
C LEU A 524 9.19 11.56 15.60
N PHE A 525 9.04 10.25 15.77
CA PHE A 525 8.12 9.70 16.76
C PHE A 525 8.52 10.06 18.19
N VAL A 526 9.81 9.91 18.53
CA VAL A 526 10.31 10.29 19.87
C VAL A 526 10.08 11.78 20.14
N VAL A 527 10.36 12.65 19.18
CA VAL A 527 10.14 14.10 19.33
C VAL A 527 8.65 14.40 19.47
N LEU A 528 7.80 13.86 18.60
CA LEU A 528 6.36 14.12 18.62
C LEU A 528 5.71 13.61 19.91
N ARG A 529 6.18 12.49 20.47
CA ARG A 529 5.70 11.95 21.76
C ARG A 529 6.01 12.84 22.96
N GLN A 530 6.95 13.78 22.85
CA GLN A 530 7.26 14.75 23.90
C GLN A 530 6.44 16.05 23.76
N VAL A 531 5.96 16.34 22.55
CA VAL A 531 5.25 17.59 22.23
C VAL A 531 3.73 17.42 22.24
N LEU A 532 3.22 16.23 21.87
CA LEU A 532 1.81 15.83 21.87
C LEU A 532 1.48 14.98 23.11
#